data_AF-D6Y286-F1
#
_entry.id   AF-D6Y286-F1
#
_cell.length_a   1.000
_cell.length_b   1.000
_cell.length_c   1.000
_cell.angle_alpha   90.00
_cell.angle_beta   90.00
_cell.angle_gamma   90.00
#
_symmetry.space_group_name_H-M   'P 1'
#
loop_
_entity.id
_entity.type
_entity.pdbx_description
1 polymer ?
#
loop_
_entity_poly.entity_id
_entity_poly.type
_entity_poly.pdbx_seq_one_letter_code
_entity_poly.pdbx_strand_id
1 'polypeptide(L)'
;MRTIPIPVDVSMLRISCAKAPRPRLVSKETGEIKRDRDGNPIYEVTLLVEDEAGRMELVKVYVTPEPQIAPGDEVVPVGLAASIWEQAGRWGIAYRARSIIPAGSAGAGVG
;
A
#
# COMPACT_ATOMS: atom_id res chain seq x y z
N MET A 1 6.45 21.80 6.12
CA MET A 1 6.15 21.02 7.34
C MET A 1 6.59 19.58 7.12
N ARG A 2 7.28 18.96 8.09
CA ARG A 2 7.47 17.50 8.09
C ARG A 2 6.18 16.87 8.60
N THR A 3 5.38 16.28 7.72
CA THR A 3 4.18 15.54 8.11
C THR A 3 4.60 14.25 8.79
N ILE A 4 4.16 14.02 10.03
CA ILE A 4 4.32 12.74 10.71
C ILE A 4 3.29 11.78 10.12
N PRO A 5 3.68 10.61 9.56
CA PRO A 5 2.72 9.63 9.08
C PRO A 5 1.86 9.11 10.22
N ILE A 6 0.57 8.94 9.95
CA ILE A 6 -0.43 8.42 10.88
C ILE A 6 -0.46 6.90 10.74
N PRO A 7 -0.09 6.12 11.77
CA PRO A 7 -0.21 4.67 11.72
C PRO A 7 -1.67 4.26 11.50
N VAL A 8 -1.89 3.28 10.64
CA VAL A 8 -3.22 2.72 10.36
C VAL A 8 -3.31 1.37 11.05
N ASP A 9 -4.27 1.21 11.96
CA ASP A 9 -4.60 -0.09 12.51
C ASP A 9 -5.38 -0.90 11.48
N VAL A 10 -4.91 -2.12 11.23
CA VAL A 10 -5.48 -3.04 10.24
C VAL A 10 -6.12 -4.26 10.89
N SER A 11 -6.14 -4.36 12.22
CA SER A 11 -6.63 -5.56 12.92
C SER A 11 -8.12 -5.84 12.68
N MET A 12 -8.88 -4.81 12.36
CA MET A 12 -10.34 -4.86 12.13
C MET A 12 -10.71 -4.79 10.65
N LEU A 13 -9.73 -4.95 9.74
CA LEU A 13 -9.91 -4.81 8.30
C LEU A 13 -9.64 -6.14 7.60
N ARG A 14 -10.50 -6.49 6.64
CA ARG A 14 -10.20 -7.52 5.64
C ARG A 14 -9.61 -6.84 4.43
N ILE A 15 -8.46 -7.33 3.98
CA ILE A 15 -7.70 -6.66 2.93
C ILE A 15 -7.30 -7.69 1.88
N SER A 16 -7.66 -7.45 0.62
CA SER A 16 -7.25 -8.29 -0.50
C SER A 16 -6.57 -7.48 -1.61
N CYS A 17 -5.71 -8.14 -2.37
CA CYS A 17 -5.08 -7.56 -3.55
C CYS A 17 -6.09 -7.45 -4.69
N ALA A 18 -6.49 -6.23 -5.05
CA ALA A 18 -7.46 -6.03 -6.14
C ALA A 18 -6.79 -6.03 -7.52
N LYS A 19 -5.52 -5.60 -7.60
CA LYS A 19 -4.73 -5.58 -8.84
C LYS A 19 -3.28 -5.93 -8.53
N ALA A 20 -2.66 -6.66 -9.46
CA ALA A 20 -1.26 -7.05 -9.36
C ALA A 20 -0.36 -5.82 -9.09
N PRO A 21 0.70 -5.97 -8.27
CA PRO A 21 1.69 -4.93 -8.05
C PRO A 21 2.26 -4.41 -9.37
N ARG A 22 2.51 -3.10 -9.45
CA ARG A 22 3.11 -2.48 -10.64
C ARG A 22 4.12 -1.42 -10.24
N PRO A 23 5.23 -1.25 -10.99
CA PRO A 23 6.13 -0.13 -10.78
C PRO A 23 5.36 1.19 -10.85
N ARG A 24 5.56 2.04 -9.85
CA ARG A 24 4.98 3.38 -9.83
C ARG A 24 5.75 4.26 -10.80
N LEU A 25 5.07 4.85 -11.76
CA LEU A 25 5.72 5.75 -12.74
C LEU A 25 5.76 7.20 -12.23
N VAL A 26 6.87 7.89 -12.50
CA VAL A 26 7.00 9.35 -12.39
C VAL A 26 6.26 10.00 -13.55
N SER A 27 6.53 9.52 -14.77
CA SER A 27 5.89 9.95 -15.99
C SER A 27 5.40 8.73 -16.77
N LYS A 28 4.13 8.79 -17.20
CA LYS A 28 3.54 7.74 -18.04
C LYS A 28 4.08 7.77 -19.47
N GLU A 29 4.55 8.93 -19.94
CA GLU A 29 5.07 9.12 -21.29
C GLU A 29 6.45 8.48 -21.45
N THR A 30 7.35 8.71 -20.49
CA THR A 30 8.72 8.19 -20.55
C THR A 30 8.87 6.79 -19.95
N GLY A 31 7.90 6.33 -19.16
CA GLY A 31 7.99 5.07 -18.43
C GLY A 31 8.98 5.12 -17.25
N GLU A 32 9.44 6.31 -16.85
CA GLU A 32 10.37 6.46 -15.74
C GLU A 32 9.77 5.93 -14.43
N ILE A 33 10.44 4.97 -13.81
CA ILE A 33 10.01 4.36 -12.54
C ILE A 33 10.42 5.25 -11.37
N LYS A 34 9.46 5.51 -10.48
CA LYS A 34 9.67 6.21 -9.22
C LYS A 34 10.54 5.35 -8.31
N ARG A 35 11.61 5.93 -7.80
CA ARG A 35 12.51 5.31 -6.83
C ARG A 35 12.43 5.99 -5.46
N ASP A 36 12.77 5.26 -4.42
CA ASP A 36 12.96 5.81 -3.08
C ASP A 36 14.34 6.48 -2.92
N ARG A 37 14.69 6.86 -1.69
CA ARG A 37 15.95 7.55 -1.40
C ARG A 37 17.18 6.67 -1.60
N ASP A 38 17.01 5.36 -1.46
CA ASP A 38 18.08 4.37 -1.61
C ASP A 38 18.17 3.86 -3.06
N GLY A 39 17.33 4.39 -3.95
CA GLY A 39 17.30 4.04 -5.36
C GLY A 39 16.44 2.81 -5.67
N ASN A 40 15.71 2.26 -4.71
CA ASN A 40 14.86 1.09 -4.96
C ASN A 40 13.57 1.49 -5.70
N PRO A 41 13.08 0.68 -6.65
CA PRO A 41 11.80 0.93 -7.29
C PRO A 41 10.66 0.91 -6.27
N ILE A 42 9.75 1.87 -6.39
CA ILE A 42 8.50 1.93 -5.63
C ILE A 42 7.40 1.26 -6.46
N TYR A 43 6.62 0.41 -5.82
CA TYR A 43 5.46 -0.25 -6.40
C TYR A 43 4.18 0.38 -5.89
N GLU A 44 3.17 0.45 -6.75
CA GLU A 44 1.78 0.74 -6.40
C GLU A 44 1.00 -0.58 -6.38
N VAL A 45 0.34 -0.86 -5.25
CA VAL A 45 -0.62 -1.95 -5.11
C VAL A 45 -2.00 -1.35 -4.88
N THR A 46 -3.02 -1.86 -5.58
CA THR A 46 -4.41 -1.51 -5.30
C THR A 46 -5.00 -2.58 -4.41
N LEU A 47 -5.37 -2.22 -3.19
CA LEU A 47 -5.99 -3.10 -2.21
C LEU A 47 -7.50 -2.82 -2.17
N LEU A 48 -8.29 -3.88 -2.02
CA LEU A 48 -9.67 -3.78 -1.56
C LEU A 48 -9.66 -3.92 -0.04
N VAL A 49 -10.20 -2.93 0.66
CA VAL A 49 -10.29 -2.89 2.12
C VAL A 49 -11.76 -2.94 2.49
N GLU A 50 -12.11 -3.87 3.38
CA GLU A 50 -13.46 -4.04 3.93
C GLU A 50 -13.41 -3.91 5.45
N ASP A 51 -14.33 -3.14 6.03
CA ASP A 51 -14.51 -3.03 7.47
C ASP A 51 -15.58 -4.00 8.02
N GLU A 52 -15.73 -4.06 9.35
CA GLU A 52 -16.71 -4.95 9.99
C GLU A 52 -18.18 -4.66 9.63
N ALA A 53 -18.48 -3.44 9.17
CA ALA A 53 -19.81 -3.06 8.71
C ALA A 53 -20.05 -3.43 7.24
N GLY A 54 -19.08 -4.06 6.57
CA GLY A 54 -19.13 -4.45 5.16
C GLY A 54 -18.92 -3.27 4.20
N ARG A 55 -18.41 -2.12 4.68
CA ARG A 55 -18.06 -1.00 3.81
C ARG A 55 -16.74 -1.30 3.13
N MET A 56 -16.70 -1.09 1.82
CA MET A 56 -15.55 -1.43 0.98
C MET A 56 -14.96 -0.21 0.27
N GLU A 57 -13.64 -0.09 0.26
CA GLU A 57 -12.91 0.92 -0.48
C GLU A 57 -11.69 0.36 -1.22
N LEU A 58 -11.37 0.93 -2.39
CA LEU A 58 -10.12 0.65 -3.09
C LEU A 58 -9.04 1.64 -2.66
N VAL A 59 -7.98 1.13 -2.05
CA VAL A 59 -6.87 1.92 -1.52
C VAL A 59 -5.59 1.65 -2.30
N LYS A 60 -4.92 2.71 -2.74
CA LYS A 60 -3.59 2.62 -3.36
C LYS A 60 -2.51 2.72 -2.30
N VAL A 61 -1.69 1.68 -2.19
CA VAL A 61 -0.59 1.60 -1.23
C VAL A 61 0.74 1.56 -1.96
N TYR A 62 1.67 2.39 -1.52
CA TYR A 62 3.05 2.38 -2.00
C TYR A 62 3.92 1.48 -1.13
N VAL A 63 4.77 0.67 -1.77
CA VAL A 63 5.64 -0.29 -1.08
C VAL A 63 6.94 -0.51 -1.86
N THR A 64 7.99 -0.93 -1.15
CA THR A 64 9.24 -1.41 -1.73
C THR A 64 9.83 -2.46 -0.78
N PRO A 65 10.42 -3.57 -1.28
CA PRO A 65 10.51 -4.00 -2.67
C PRO A 65 9.16 -4.48 -3.25
N GLU A 66 9.16 -5.08 -4.45
CA GLU A 66 7.97 -5.68 -5.06
C GLU A 66 7.37 -6.78 -4.16
N PRO A 67 6.10 -6.66 -3.75
CA PRO A 67 5.46 -7.69 -2.96
C PRO A 67 5.09 -8.89 -3.85
N GLN A 68 5.28 -10.10 -3.32
CA GLN A 68 4.98 -11.35 -4.01
C GLN A 68 3.51 -11.74 -3.75
N ILE A 69 2.58 -11.03 -4.39
CA ILE A 69 1.12 -11.20 -4.25
C ILE A 69 0.43 -11.08 -5.61
N ALA A 70 -0.72 -11.74 -5.77
CA ALA A 70 -1.55 -11.75 -6.97
C ALA A 70 -2.96 -11.21 -6.67
N PRO A 71 -3.74 -10.78 -7.70
CA PRO A 71 -5.14 -10.42 -7.50
C PRO A 71 -5.94 -11.56 -6.85
N GLY A 72 -6.74 -11.22 -5.85
CA GLY A 72 -7.55 -12.17 -5.06
C GLY A 72 -6.88 -12.65 -3.78
N ASP A 73 -5.56 -12.50 -3.63
CA ASP A 73 -4.88 -12.86 -2.38
C ASP A 73 -5.37 -12.00 -1.23
N GLU A 74 -5.71 -12.64 -0.11
CA GLU A 74 -5.88 -11.95 1.18
C GLU A 74 -4.49 -11.58 1.73
N VAL A 75 -4.32 -10.33 2.17
CA VAL A 75 -3.00 -9.77 2.51
C VAL A 75 -3.03 -8.96 3.79
N VAL A 76 -1.85 -8.83 4.40
CA VAL A 76 -1.61 -7.95 5.55
C VAL A 76 -0.55 -6.91 5.17
N PRO A 77 -0.91 -5.62 5.07
CA PRO A 77 0.06 -4.53 4.92
C PRO A 77 0.79 -4.27 6.25
N VAL A 78 2.10 -4.54 6.29
CA VAL A 78 2.91 -4.37 7.50
C VAL A 78 3.38 -2.93 7.63
N GLY A 79 3.10 -2.31 8.78
CA GLY A 79 3.46 -0.93 9.07
C GLY A 79 2.78 0.06 8.14
N LEU A 80 1.49 -0.16 7.85
CA LEU A 80 0.69 0.75 7.06
C LEU A 80 0.61 2.12 7.75
N ALA A 81 0.94 3.17 7.01
CA ALA A 81 0.84 4.53 7.48
C ALA A 81 0.26 5.43 6.40
N ALA A 82 -0.54 6.39 6.84
CA ALA A 82 -1.18 7.40 6.03
C ALA A 82 -0.47 8.75 6.19
N SER A 83 -0.33 9.51 5.11
CA SER A 83 0.17 10.88 5.14
C SER A 83 -0.73 11.77 4.30
N ILE A 84 -1.04 12.96 4.82
CA ILE A 84 -1.73 13.99 4.04
C ILE A 84 -0.74 14.65 3.09
N TRP A 85 -1.14 14.85 1.85
CA TRP A 85 -0.40 15.64 0.87
C TRP A 85 -1.29 16.75 0.33
N GLU A 86 -0.64 17.85 -0.06
CA GLU A 86 -1.25 18.95 -0.79
C GLU A 86 -0.30 19.39 -1.91
N GLN A 87 -0.83 19.56 -3.12
CA GLN A 87 -0.09 20.04 -4.27
C GLN A 87 -1.02 20.80 -5.22
N ALA A 88 -0.69 22.05 -5.53
CA ALA A 88 -1.43 22.90 -6.47
C ALA A 88 -2.95 22.94 -6.20
N GLY A 89 -3.34 23.13 -4.93
CA GLY A 89 -4.74 23.21 -4.50
C GLY A 89 -5.48 21.86 -4.45
N ARG A 90 -4.81 20.75 -4.80
CA ARG A 90 -5.32 19.39 -4.60
C ARG A 90 -4.75 18.83 -3.32
N TRP A 91 -5.54 18.04 -2.61
CA TRP A 91 -5.09 17.33 -1.42
C TRP A 91 -5.60 15.89 -1.42
N GLY A 92 -5.02 15.07 -0.55
CA GLY A 92 -5.48 13.72 -0.33
C GLY A 92 -4.64 12.97 0.69
N ILE A 93 -4.94 11.69 0.82
CA ILE A 93 -4.21 10.75 1.68
C ILE A 93 -3.35 9.86 0.79
N ALA A 94 -2.09 9.71 1.16
CA ALA A 94 -1.18 8.72 0.58
C ALA A 94 -0.94 7.63 1.61
N TYR A 95 -1.03 6.37 1.17
CA TYR A 95 -0.75 5.21 2.01
C TYR A 95 0.58 4.58 1.62
N ARG A 96 1.39 4.24 2.62
CA ARG A 96 2.65 3.50 2.44
C ARG A 96 2.70 2.36 3.44
N ALA A 97 3.14 1.20 2.97
CA ALA A 97 3.47 0.06 3.82
C ALA A 97 4.97 -0.24 3.72
N ARG A 98 5.52 -0.92 4.73
CA ARG A 98 6.89 -1.45 4.69
C ARG A 98 6.96 -2.73 3.87
N SER A 99 5.95 -3.58 3.98
CA SER A 99 5.76 -4.77 3.16
C SER A 99 4.27 -5.10 3.06
N ILE A 100 3.90 -5.94 2.10
CA ILE A 100 2.56 -6.52 1.99
C ILE A 100 2.77 -8.02 1.82
N ILE A 101 2.21 -8.81 2.75
CA ILE A 101 2.41 -10.27 2.81
C ILE A 101 1.07 -10.99 2.69
N PRO A 102 1.02 -12.23 2.16
CA PRO A 102 -0.18 -13.05 2.19
C PRO A 102 -0.65 -13.30 3.63
N ALA A 103 -1.95 -13.20 3.91
CA ALA A 103 -2.52 -13.36 5.24
C ALA A 103 -2.27 -14.75 5.84
N GLY A 104 -2.26 -15.80 5.00
CA GLY A 104 -1.89 -17.17 5.41
C GLY A 104 -0.43 -17.32 5.89
N SER A 105 0.46 -16.38 5.55
CA SER A 105 1.85 -16.36 6.04
C SER A 105 2.01 -15.60 7.37
N ALA A 106 1.03 -14.77 7.76
CA ALA A 106 1.09 -14.00 9.00
C ALA A 106 0.89 -14.84 10.27
N GLY A 107 0.34 -16.07 10.13
CA GLY A 107 0.13 -17.02 11.24
C GLY A 107 1.29 -17.97 11.52
N ALA A 108 2.35 -18.00 10.69
CA ALA A 108 3.47 -18.94 10.86
C ALA A 108 4.59 -18.42 11.80
N GLY A 109 4.38 -17.25 12.43
CA GLY A 109 5.34 -16.59 13.32
C GLY A 109 5.00 -16.65 14.80
N VAL A 110 3.98 -17.40 15.19
CA VAL A 110 3.68 -17.70 16.60
C VAL A 110 3.60 -19.23 16.74
N GLY A 111 4.56 -19.78 17.48
CA GLY A 111 4.51 -21.16 17.95
C GLY A 111 3.47 -21.34 19.06
#